data_AF-A0A850Z0B6-F1
#
_entry.id   AF-A0A850Z0B6-F1
#
_cell.length_a   1.000
_cell.length_b   1.000
_cell.length_c   1.000
_cell.angle_alpha   90.00
_cell.angle_beta   90.00
_cell.angle_gamma   90.00
#
_symmetry.space_group_name_H-M   'P 1'
#
loop_
_entity.id
_entity.type
_entity.pdbx_description
1 polymer ?
#
loop_
_entity_poly.entity_id
_entity_poly.type
_entity_poly.pdbx_seq_one_letter_code
_entity_poly.pdbx_strand_id
1 'polypeptide(L)'
;ATSHAKAMLQKTEEEKRTLEKEINILQWEIEFDQDRLKNMEDTWTEKYDRIYCEYAALKEALKLRTEEVKTLKAENAILNQQCLEFLAVLDVKQQKVFQENMSLNKSDITDVTGLELAVLGACACSPAERQPCPCAKAAALTRKQLFHLKQETENLKKNKDEAYIVADAFRIAFEQQLMQKKDQALRLAEVISMKKEIKFANWRRLRGTEQVELQGNKNNLGWKLSSLLSSDGDCRKVKELDNPHEILCVLIDLVNDKEEALAHQRKVSYMLARAAEAREA
;
A
#
# COMPACT_ATOMS: atom_id res chain seq x y z
N ALA A 1 -50.52 21.52 55.60
CA ALA A 1 -49.58 20.83 54.70
C ALA A 1 -48.88 21.88 53.84
N THR A 2 -47.55 21.89 53.84
CA THR A 2 -46.69 23.05 53.54
C THR A 2 -46.43 23.26 52.04
N SER A 3 -46.26 24.51 51.60
CA SER A 3 -46.00 24.88 50.19
C SER A 3 -44.78 24.17 49.58
N HIS A 4 -43.81 23.80 50.43
CA HIS A 4 -42.63 23.02 50.07
C HIS A 4 -42.97 21.68 49.42
N ALA A 5 -44.00 20.96 49.90
CA ALA A 5 -44.40 19.67 49.31
C ALA A 5 -44.98 19.84 47.90
N LYS A 6 -45.69 20.93 47.64
CA LYS A 6 -46.26 21.25 46.32
C LYS A 6 -45.16 21.65 45.32
N ALA A 7 -44.18 22.43 45.76
CA ALA A 7 -43.02 22.80 44.94
C ALA A 7 -42.14 21.59 44.58
N MET A 8 -41.92 20.67 45.53
CA MET A 8 -41.20 19.42 45.28
C MET A 8 -41.91 18.54 44.26
N LEU A 9 -43.24 18.41 44.36
CA LEU A 9 -44.05 17.67 43.37
C LEU A 9 -43.94 18.26 41.95
N GLN A 10 -44.05 19.59 41.83
CA GLN A 10 -43.89 20.26 40.53
C GLN A 10 -42.49 20.04 39.94
N LYS A 11 -41.44 20.13 40.76
CA LYS A 11 -40.08 19.84 40.33
C LYS A 11 -39.93 18.41 39.83
N THR A 12 -40.49 17.43 40.54
CA THR A 12 -40.45 16.03 40.09
C THR A 12 -41.24 15.79 38.80
N GLU A 13 -42.35 16.51 38.57
CA GLU A 13 -43.11 16.44 37.32
C GLU A 13 -42.39 17.11 36.14
N GLU A 14 -41.59 18.15 36.40
CA GLU A 14 -40.71 18.75 35.40
C GLU A 14 -39.55 17.82 35.03
N GLU A 15 -38.88 17.24 36.02
CA GLU A 15 -37.82 16.24 35.83
C GLU A 15 -38.33 15.00 35.08
N LYS A 16 -39.55 14.53 35.39
CA LYS A 16 -40.18 13.44 34.63
C LYS A 16 -40.39 13.83 33.16
N ARG A 17 -40.88 15.04 32.88
CA ARG A 17 -41.09 15.53 31.52
C ARG A 17 -39.79 15.72 30.74
N THR A 18 -38.69 16.10 31.40
CA THR A 18 -37.37 16.18 30.74
C THR A 18 -36.85 14.79 30.40
N LEU A 19 -36.94 13.85 31.34
CA LEU A 19 -36.52 12.46 31.10
C LEU A 19 -37.35 11.80 30.00
N GLU A 20 -38.67 12.03 29.93
CA GLU A 20 -39.50 11.52 28.82
C GLU A 20 -39.05 12.05 27.45
N LYS A 21 -38.63 13.31 27.36
CA LYS A 21 -38.08 13.87 26.11
C LYS A 21 -36.75 13.25 25.74
N GLU A 22 -35.84 13.08 26.71
CA GLU A 22 -34.56 12.42 26.50
C GLU A 22 -34.75 10.97 26.04
N ILE A 23 -35.66 10.23 26.68
CA ILE A 23 -36.01 8.85 26.26
C ILE A 23 -36.49 8.83 24.81
N ASN A 24 -37.40 9.75 24.43
CA ASN A 24 -37.91 9.80 23.06
C ASN A 24 -36.80 10.12 22.03
N ILE A 25 -35.88 11.03 22.38
CA ILE A 25 -34.74 11.36 21.51
C ILE A 25 -33.83 10.15 21.35
N LEU A 26 -33.44 9.52 22.47
CA LEU A 26 -32.58 8.34 22.46
C LEU A 26 -33.21 7.17 21.70
N GLN A 27 -34.52 6.99 21.83
CA GLN A 27 -35.24 5.93 21.11
C GLN A 27 -35.22 6.17 19.60
N TRP A 28 -35.40 7.43 19.16
CA TRP A 28 -35.25 7.79 17.75
C TRP A 28 -33.81 7.61 17.25
N GLU A 29 -32.81 8.00 18.04
CA GLU A 29 -31.39 7.82 17.70
C GLU A 29 -31.05 6.33 17.53
N ILE A 30 -31.57 5.47 18.41
CA ILE A 30 -31.40 4.02 18.32
C ILE A 30 -32.03 3.48 17.03
N GLU A 31 -33.27 3.85 16.72
CA GLU A 31 -33.95 3.40 15.49
C GLU A 31 -33.21 3.87 14.24
N PHE A 32 -32.74 5.13 14.23
CA PHE A 32 -31.96 5.68 13.13
C PHE A 32 -30.63 4.94 12.93
N ASP A 33 -29.91 4.67 14.01
CA ASP A 33 -28.64 3.94 13.95
C ASP A 33 -28.84 2.47 13.54
N GLN A 34 -29.93 1.83 13.96
CA GLN A 34 -30.31 0.49 13.53
C GLN A 34 -30.56 0.43 12.02
N ASP A 35 -31.34 1.37 11.47
CA ASP A 35 -31.59 1.44 10.02
C ASP A 35 -30.30 1.69 9.24
N ARG A 36 -29.45 2.60 9.73
CA ARG A 36 -28.15 2.88 9.13
C ARG A 36 -27.25 1.64 9.12
N LEU A 37 -27.18 0.91 10.23
CA LEU A 37 -26.39 -0.33 10.33
C LEU A 37 -26.90 -1.39 9.36
N LYS A 38 -28.22 -1.58 9.29
CA LYS A 38 -28.83 -2.54 8.36
C LYS A 38 -28.51 -2.21 6.90
N ASN A 39 -28.64 -0.94 6.50
CA ASN A 39 -28.27 -0.51 5.15
C ASN A 39 -26.79 -0.75 4.83
N MET A 40 -25.90 -0.58 5.82
CA MET A 40 -24.49 -0.90 5.67
C MET A 40 -24.27 -2.40 5.51
N GLU A 41 -24.91 -3.24 6.33
CA GLU A 41 -24.84 -4.70 6.23
C GLU A 41 -25.31 -5.21 4.87
N ASP A 42 -26.45 -4.72 4.38
CA ASP A 42 -26.99 -5.07 3.07
C ASP A 42 -26.01 -4.68 1.95
N THR A 43 -25.47 -3.45 2.00
CA THR A 43 -24.48 -2.97 1.02
C THR A 43 -23.20 -3.81 1.01
N TRP A 44 -22.71 -4.23 2.20
CA TRP A 44 -21.52 -5.07 2.30
C TRP A 44 -21.77 -6.49 1.81
N THR A 45 -22.97 -7.03 2.06
CA THR A 45 -23.39 -8.33 1.56
C THR A 45 -23.42 -8.34 0.03
N GLU A 46 -24.04 -7.33 -0.60
CA GLU A 46 -24.06 -7.21 -2.07
C GLU A 46 -22.64 -7.10 -2.67
N LYS A 47 -21.76 -6.32 -2.05
CA LYS A 47 -20.37 -6.20 -2.48
C LYS A 47 -19.63 -7.53 -2.37
N TYR A 48 -19.85 -8.26 -1.29
CA TYR A 48 -19.25 -9.56 -1.07
C TYR A 48 -19.72 -10.56 -2.12
N ASP A 49 -21.02 -10.65 -2.36
CA ASP A 49 -21.62 -11.55 -3.36
C ASP A 49 -21.11 -11.25 -4.76
N ARG A 50 -21.01 -9.96 -5.12
CA ARG A 50 -20.43 -9.54 -6.40
C ARG A 50 -18.99 -10.01 -6.55
N ILE A 51 -18.14 -9.78 -5.54
CA ILE A 51 -16.74 -10.22 -5.56
C ILE A 51 -16.66 -11.74 -5.67
N TYR A 52 -17.53 -12.46 -4.97
CA TYR A 52 -17.58 -13.92 -5.02
C TYR A 52 -17.93 -14.44 -6.43
N CYS A 53 -18.92 -13.84 -7.09
CA CYS A 53 -19.27 -14.14 -8.47
C CYS A 53 -18.12 -13.83 -9.45
N GLU A 54 -17.49 -12.66 -9.31
CA GLU A 54 -16.33 -12.27 -10.13
C GLU A 54 -15.16 -13.26 -9.93
N TYR A 55 -14.88 -13.66 -8.69
CA TYR A 55 -13.87 -14.68 -8.38
C TYR A 55 -14.18 -16.02 -9.03
N ALA A 56 -15.42 -16.49 -8.97
CA ALA A 56 -15.83 -17.74 -9.60
C ALA A 56 -15.66 -17.69 -11.14
N ALA A 57 -16.06 -16.57 -11.77
CA ALA A 57 -15.89 -16.37 -13.21
C ALA A 57 -14.41 -16.36 -13.62
N LEU A 58 -13.56 -15.64 -12.89
CA LEU A 58 -12.12 -15.59 -13.15
C LEU A 58 -11.46 -16.95 -12.97
N LYS A 59 -11.88 -17.72 -11.95
CA LYS A 59 -11.37 -19.07 -11.71
C LYS A 59 -11.67 -20.01 -12.86
N GLU A 60 -12.89 -19.99 -13.40
CA GLU A 60 -13.25 -20.82 -14.57
C GLU A 60 -12.54 -20.35 -15.84
N ALA A 61 -12.42 -19.03 -16.07
CA ALA A 61 -11.67 -18.50 -17.20
C ALA A 61 -10.19 -18.92 -17.16
N LEU A 62 -9.57 -18.92 -15.99
CA LEU A 62 -8.18 -19.36 -15.80
C LEU A 62 -8.01 -20.85 -16.13
N LYS A 63 -8.95 -21.71 -15.69
CA LYS A 63 -8.93 -23.14 -16.02
C LYS A 63 -8.99 -23.34 -17.54
N LEU A 64 -9.93 -22.68 -18.21
CA LEU A 64 -10.10 -22.78 -19.66
C LEU A 64 -8.84 -22.32 -20.41
N ARG A 65 -8.23 -21.20 -20.02
CA ARG A 65 -6.96 -20.73 -20.61
C ARG A 65 -5.81 -21.69 -20.35
N THR A 66 -5.78 -22.33 -19.18
CA THR A 66 -4.76 -23.34 -18.85
C THR A 66 -4.90 -24.58 -19.73
N GLU A 67 -6.13 -25.02 -19.98
CA GLU A 67 -6.42 -26.14 -20.88
C GLU A 67 -6.04 -25.80 -22.33
N GLU A 68 -6.40 -24.62 -22.82
CA GLU A 68 -6.01 -24.12 -24.15
C GLU A 68 -4.49 -24.05 -24.33
N VAL A 69 -3.75 -23.59 -23.32
CA VAL A 69 -2.28 -23.60 -23.36
C VAL A 69 -1.72 -25.03 -23.43
N LYS A 70 -2.33 -25.98 -22.73
CA LYS A 70 -1.91 -27.39 -22.79
C LYS A 70 -2.18 -27.99 -24.17
N THR A 71 -3.33 -27.72 -24.78
CA THR A 71 -3.64 -28.21 -26.14
C THR A 71 -2.70 -27.60 -27.17
N LEU A 72 -2.48 -26.28 -27.13
CA LEU A 72 -1.54 -25.60 -28.03
C LEU A 72 -0.10 -26.12 -27.88
N LYS A 73 0.34 -26.41 -26.65
CA LYS A 73 1.65 -27.03 -26.41
C LYS A 73 1.75 -28.43 -27.03
N ALA A 74 0.70 -29.23 -26.92
CA ALA A 74 0.66 -30.57 -27.53
C ALA A 74 0.65 -30.49 -29.07
N GLU A 75 -0.15 -29.59 -29.64
CA GLU A 75 -0.19 -29.36 -31.09
C GLU A 75 1.16 -28.87 -31.63
N ASN A 76 1.80 -27.92 -30.94
CA ASN A 76 3.13 -27.44 -31.31
C ASN A 76 4.18 -28.57 -31.23
N ALA A 77 4.11 -29.44 -30.21
CA ALA A 77 4.99 -30.61 -30.14
C ALA A 77 4.78 -31.57 -31.32
N ILE A 78 3.53 -31.83 -31.71
CA ILE A 78 3.20 -32.67 -32.88
C ILE A 78 3.71 -32.03 -34.17
N LEU A 79 3.48 -30.73 -34.37
CA LEU A 79 3.95 -30.01 -35.55
C LEU A 79 5.48 -30.00 -35.64
N ASN A 80 6.18 -29.77 -34.53
CA ASN A 80 7.64 -29.85 -34.50
C ASN A 80 8.13 -31.26 -34.85
N GLN A 81 7.47 -32.29 -34.33
CA GLN A 81 7.78 -33.68 -34.66
C GLN A 81 7.58 -33.95 -36.16
N GLN A 82 6.45 -33.52 -36.73
CA GLN A 82 6.18 -33.63 -38.17
C GLN A 82 7.22 -32.87 -39.01
N CYS A 83 7.64 -31.67 -38.58
CA CYS A 83 8.71 -30.93 -39.23
C CYS A 83 10.01 -31.75 -39.24
N LEU A 84 10.39 -32.37 -38.12
CA LEU A 84 11.59 -33.22 -38.05
C LEU A 84 11.47 -34.45 -38.96
N GLU A 85 10.30 -35.07 -39.03
CA GLU A 85 10.02 -36.20 -39.92
C GLU A 85 10.15 -35.81 -41.39
N PHE A 86 9.55 -34.68 -41.81
CA PHE A 86 9.72 -34.17 -43.18
C PHE A 86 11.18 -33.84 -43.49
N LEU A 87 11.91 -33.27 -42.54
CA LEU A 87 13.33 -32.96 -42.71
C LEU A 87 14.21 -34.20 -42.88
N ALA A 88 13.86 -35.31 -42.22
CA ALA A 88 14.57 -36.56 -42.34
C ALA A 88 14.42 -37.22 -43.73
N VAL A 89 13.38 -36.85 -44.50
CA VAL A 89 13.10 -37.38 -45.84
C VAL A 89 13.79 -36.57 -46.95
N LEU A 90 14.26 -35.35 -46.67
CA LEU A 90 14.93 -34.50 -47.65
C LEU A 90 16.35 -34.95 -47.96
N ASP A 91 16.87 -34.52 -49.11
CA ASP A 91 18.29 -34.74 -49.44
C ASP A 91 19.22 -33.91 -48.53
N VAL A 92 20.47 -34.34 -48.36
CA VAL A 92 21.43 -33.70 -47.45
C VAL A 92 21.71 -32.21 -47.80
N LYS A 93 21.63 -31.81 -49.07
CA LYS A 93 21.77 -30.41 -49.49
C LYS A 93 20.54 -29.59 -49.12
N GLN A 94 19.34 -30.15 -49.30
CA GLN A 94 18.07 -29.53 -48.91
C GLN A 94 17.93 -29.43 -47.39
N GLN A 95 18.34 -30.47 -46.66
CA GLN A 95 18.38 -30.48 -45.21
C GLN A 95 19.35 -29.42 -44.67
N LYS A 96 20.51 -29.27 -45.32
CA LYS A 96 21.50 -28.23 -45.00
C LYS A 96 20.95 -26.82 -45.25
N VAL A 97 20.29 -26.58 -46.38
CA VAL A 97 19.61 -25.29 -46.65
C VAL A 97 18.53 -25.00 -45.62
N PHE A 98 17.73 -25.99 -45.22
CA PHE A 98 16.71 -25.78 -44.19
C PHE A 98 17.34 -25.51 -42.82
N GLN A 99 18.34 -26.29 -42.39
CA GLN A 99 19.03 -26.09 -41.11
C GLN A 99 19.78 -24.75 -41.09
N GLU A 100 20.34 -24.30 -42.20
CA GLU A 100 20.93 -22.96 -42.34
C GLU A 100 19.86 -21.88 -42.17
N ASN A 101 18.68 -22.01 -42.80
CA ASN A 101 17.57 -21.07 -42.60
C ASN A 101 16.94 -21.12 -41.20
N MET A 102 16.91 -22.29 -40.55
CA MET A 102 16.31 -22.49 -39.22
C MET A 102 17.26 -22.11 -38.08
N SER A 103 18.58 -22.33 -38.26
CA SER A 103 19.62 -21.92 -37.30
C SER A 103 19.83 -20.41 -37.30
N LEU A 104 19.61 -19.74 -38.43
CA LEU A 104 19.54 -18.28 -38.52
C LEU A 104 18.50 -17.67 -37.55
N ASN A 105 17.40 -18.38 -37.25
CA ASN A 105 16.37 -17.92 -36.32
C ASN A 105 16.76 -18.04 -34.83
N LYS A 106 17.87 -18.69 -34.47
CA LYS A 106 18.25 -18.94 -33.06
C LYS A 106 19.39 -18.09 -32.53
N SER A 107 20.27 -17.53 -33.36
CA SER A 107 21.41 -16.73 -32.86
C SER A 107 21.66 -15.40 -33.54
N ASP A 108 21.16 -15.14 -34.76
CA ASP A 108 21.54 -13.92 -35.51
C ASP A 108 20.37 -13.18 -36.19
N ILE A 109 19.13 -13.70 -36.13
CA ILE A 109 17.90 -12.95 -36.42
C ILE A 109 17.24 -12.55 -35.09
N THR A 110 17.94 -11.81 -34.26
CA THR A 110 17.26 -10.98 -33.25
C THR A 110 16.72 -9.69 -33.86
N ASP A 111 17.07 -9.40 -35.12
CA ASP A 111 17.07 -8.02 -35.58
C ASP A 111 16.54 -7.81 -36.99
N VAL A 112 15.84 -8.80 -37.56
CA VAL A 112 14.91 -8.56 -38.66
C VAL A 112 13.52 -8.94 -38.17
N THR A 113 12.85 -7.98 -37.53
CA THR A 113 11.47 -8.17 -37.09
C THR A 113 10.60 -8.56 -38.30
N GLY A 114 9.54 -9.37 -38.11
CA GLY A 114 8.61 -9.70 -39.22
C GLY A 114 8.04 -8.45 -39.93
N LEU A 115 8.05 -7.32 -39.23
CA LEU A 115 7.78 -5.98 -39.75
C LEU A 115 8.81 -5.51 -40.79
N GLU A 116 10.11 -5.75 -40.57
CA GLU A 116 11.17 -5.44 -41.52
C GLU A 116 11.07 -6.30 -42.78
N LEU A 117 10.77 -7.61 -42.66
CA LEU A 117 10.53 -8.47 -43.82
C LEU A 117 9.31 -8.02 -44.64
N ALA A 118 8.23 -7.60 -43.96
CA ALA A 118 7.05 -7.05 -44.62
C ALA A 118 7.34 -5.74 -45.36
N VAL A 119 8.20 -4.87 -44.79
CA VAL A 119 8.61 -3.62 -45.43
C VAL A 119 9.55 -3.86 -46.61
N LEU A 120 10.43 -4.87 -46.53
CA LEU A 120 11.34 -5.21 -47.62
C LEU A 120 10.59 -5.70 -48.88
N GLY A 121 9.45 -6.37 -48.71
CA GLY A 121 8.61 -6.86 -49.82
C GLY A 121 7.63 -5.84 -50.42
N ALA A 122 7.45 -4.68 -49.79
CA ALA A 122 6.48 -3.66 -50.23
C ALA A 122 7.00 -2.73 -51.34
N CYS A 123 8.30 -2.77 -51.64
CA CYS A 123 8.94 -1.95 -52.67
C CYS A 123 8.68 -2.53 -54.07
N ALA A 124 8.13 -1.72 -54.98
CA ALA A 124 7.86 -2.11 -56.37
C ALA A 124 9.06 -1.92 -57.32
N CYS A 125 10.24 -1.54 -56.83
CA CYS A 125 11.41 -1.39 -57.68
C CYS A 125 11.88 -2.75 -58.20
N SER A 126 12.17 -2.86 -59.50
CA SER A 126 12.72 -4.08 -60.09
C SER A 126 14.10 -4.40 -59.46
N PRO A 127 14.25 -5.56 -58.79
CA PRO A 127 15.54 -5.96 -58.25
C PRO A 127 16.42 -6.48 -59.40
N ALA A 128 17.56 -5.82 -59.64
CA ALA A 128 18.52 -6.26 -60.65
C ALA A 128 19.20 -7.60 -60.28
N GLU A 129 19.29 -7.94 -58.98
CA GLU A 129 20.03 -9.12 -58.50
C GLU A 129 19.47 -9.70 -57.19
N ARG A 130 18.22 -10.21 -57.14
CA ARG A 130 17.64 -10.92 -55.95
C ARG A 130 17.81 -10.23 -54.57
N GLN A 131 18.23 -8.96 -54.53
CA GLN A 131 18.48 -8.18 -53.33
C GLN A 131 17.39 -7.10 -53.20
N PRO A 132 17.00 -6.74 -51.96
CA PRO A 132 16.06 -5.65 -51.73
C PRO A 132 16.61 -4.33 -52.28
N CYS A 133 15.73 -3.56 -52.95
CA CYS A 133 16.01 -2.22 -53.45
C CYS A 133 16.52 -1.30 -52.30
N PRO A 134 17.36 -0.28 -52.58
CA PRO A 134 17.84 0.64 -51.54
C PRO A 134 16.72 1.34 -50.74
N CYS A 135 15.59 1.64 -51.39
CA CYS A 135 14.43 2.22 -50.72
C CYS A 135 13.73 1.24 -49.75
N ALA A 136 13.69 -0.06 -50.06
CA ALA A 136 13.22 -1.08 -49.13
C ALA A 136 14.13 -1.18 -47.91
N LYS A 137 15.46 -1.18 -48.13
CA LYS A 137 16.44 -1.22 -47.03
C LYS A 137 16.31 0.00 -46.12
N ALA A 138 16.21 1.20 -46.70
CA ALA A 138 16.00 2.43 -45.93
C ALA A 138 14.68 2.40 -45.14
N ALA A 139 13.58 1.99 -45.78
CA ALA A 139 12.28 1.91 -45.13
C ALA A 139 12.28 0.89 -43.98
N ALA A 140 12.92 -0.28 -44.15
CA ALA A 140 13.03 -1.29 -43.11
C ALA A 140 13.84 -0.77 -41.90
N LEU A 141 14.97 -0.11 -42.15
CA LEU A 141 15.79 0.51 -41.09
C LEU A 141 15.01 1.59 -40.32
N THR A 142 14.31 2.49 -41.01
CA THR A 142 13.49 3.52 -40.34
C THR A 142 12.35 2.89 -39.54
N ARG A 143 11.73 1.83 -40.05
CA ARG A 143 10.66 1.12 -39.35
C ARG A 143 11.16 0.45 -38.07
N LYS A 144 12.35 -0.15 -38.12
CA LYS A 144 13.05 -0.72 -36.96
C LYS A 144 13.34 0.35 -35.90
N GLN A 145 13.85 1.50 -36.30
CA GLN A 145 14.10 2.63 -35.40
C GLN A 145 12.80 3.15 -34.76
N LEU A 146 11.72 3.30 -35.54
CA LEU A 146 10.43 3.72 -35.02
C LEU A 146 9.85 2.71 -34.01
N PHE A 147 10.03 1.42 -34.26
CA PHE A 147 9.60 0.38 -33.33
C PHE A 147 10.37 0.48 -32.00
N HIS A 148 11.70 0.60 -32.05
CA HIS A 148 12.53 0.77 -30.85
C HIS A 148 12.12 2.01 -30.04
N LEU A 149 11.96 3.16 -30.71
CA LEU A 149 11.53 4.41 -30.06
C LEU A 149 10.14 4.28 -29.44
N LYS A 150 9.22 3.56 -30.08
CA LYS A 150 7.88 3.32 -29.53
C LYS A 150 7.94 2.46 -28.26
N GLN A 151 8.75 1.40 -28.28
CA GLN A 151 8.95 0.54 -27.11
C GLN A 151 9.59 1.31 -25.95
N GLU A 152 10.60 2.14 -26.24
CA GLU A 152 11.22 3.01 -25.25
C GLU A 152 10.22 4.00 -24.65
N THR A 153 9.37 4.60 -25.48
CA THR A 153 8.30 5.51 -25.03
C THR A 153 7.28 4.81 -24.13
N GLU A 154 6.88 3.58 -24.47
CA GLU A 154 5.98 2.78 -23.64
C GLU A 154 6.62 2.41 -22.29
N ASN A 155 7.90 2.06 -22.27
CA ASN A 155 8.65 1.78 -21.05
C ASN A 155 8.80 3.03 -20.18
N LEU A 156 9.14 4.17 -20.77
CA LEU A 156 9.20 5.45 -20.05
C LEU A 156 7.85 5.84 -19.46
N LYS A 157 6.75 5.57 -20.17
CA LYS A 157 5.40 5.81 -19.66
C LYS A 157 5.11 4.93 -18.43
N LYS A 158 5.43 3.63 -18.49
CA LYS A 158 5.31 2.72 -17.33
C LYS A 158 6.14 3.20 -16.15
N ASN A 159 7.41 3.56 -16.38
CA ASN A 159 8.29 4.06 -15.33
C ASN A 159 7.74 5.36 -14.70
N LYS A 160 7.16 6.25 -15.51
CA LYS A 160 6.52 7.48 -15.02
C LYS A 160 5.33 7.14 -14.13
N ASP A 161 4.47 6.22 -14.58
CA ASP A 161 3.27 5.82 -13.83
C ASP A 161 3.64 5.15 -12.50
N GLU A 162 4.67 4.29 -12.49
CA GLU A 162 5.22 3.71 -11.26
C GLU A 162 5.77 4.78 -10.31
N ALA A 163 6.51 5.77 -10.83
CA ALA A 163 7.02 6.89 -10.03
C ALA A 163 5.89 7.71 -9.40
N TYR A 164 4.78 7.91 -10.11
CA TYR A 164 3.59 8.59 -9.58
C TYR A 164 2.94 7.79 -8.43
N ILE A 165 2.80 6.47 -8.59
CA ILE A 165 2.24 5.60 -7.55
C ILE A 165 3.12 5.65 -6.29
N VAL A 166 4.44 5.56 -6.46
CA VAL A 166 5.40 5.63 -5.36
C VAL A 166 5.34 6.99 -4.66
N ALA A 167 5.31 8.09 -5.42
CA ALA A 167 5.19 9.43 -4.86
C ALA A 167 3.88 9.61 -4.06
N ASP A 168 2.76 9.08 -4.56
CA ASP A 168 1.49 9.15 -3.84
C ASP A 168 1.49 8.30 -2.56
N ALA A 169 2.12 7.12 -2.59
CA ALA A 169 2.31 6.30 -1.40
C ALA A 169 3.12 7.04 -0.31
N PHE A 170 4.20 7.72 -0.70
CA PHE A 170 4.97 8.56 0.23
C PHE A 170 4.16 9.73 0.76
N ARG A 171 3.39 10.41 -0.09
CA ARG A 171 2.49 11.49 0.32
C ARG A 171 1.49 11.02 1.38
N ILE A 172 0.81 9.90 1.12
CA ILE A 172 -0.17 9.31 2.05
C ILE A 172 0.49 8.92 3.36
N ALA A 173 1.65 8.26 3.32
CA ALA A 173 2.38 7.87 4.53
C ALA A 173 2.79 9.10 5.36
N PHE A 174 3.23 10.16 4.70
CA PHE A 174 3.60 11.42 5.37
C PHE A 174 2.39 12.11 6.01
N GLU A 175 1.25 12.16 5.31
CA GLU A 175 0.00 12.69 5.86
C GLU A 175 -0.48 11.89 7.07
N GLN A 176 -0.39 10.56 7.02
CA GLN A 176 -0.71 9.70 8.16
C GLN A 176 0.20 9.98 9.36
N GLN A 177 1.51 10.15 9.13
CA GLN A 177 2.44 10.52 10.20
C GLN A 177 2.12 11.90 10.80
N LEU A 178 1.79 12.89 9.97
CA LEU A 178 1.38 14.22 10.45
C LEU A 178 0.12 14.14 11.31
N MET A 179 -0.88 13.37 10.87
CA MET A 179 -2.11 13.18 11.62
C MET A 179 -1.87 12.48 12.96
N GLN A 180 -1.04 11.43 12.98
CA GLN A 180 -0.65 10.75 14.22
C GLN A 180 0.09 11.69 15.18
N LYS A 181 1.03 12.50 14.68
CA LYS A 181 1.76 13.46 15.51
C LYS A 181 0.85 14.57 16.04
N LYS A 182 -0.09 15.05 15.24
CA LYS A 182 -1.12 16.01 15.67
C LYS A 182 -1.98 15.43 16.78
N ASP A 183 -2.45 14.17 16.65
CA ASP A 183 -3.24 13.50 17.70
C ASP A 183 -2.43 13.32 18.99
N GLN A 184 -1.17 12.89 18.89
CA GLN A 184 -0.26 12.79 20.04
C GLN A 184 -0.05 14.16 20.72
N ALA A 185 0.12 15.23 19.95
CA ALA A 185 0.28 16.59 20.49
C ALA A 185 -0.99 17.08 21.20
N LEU A 186 -2.17 16.77 20.67
CA LEU A 186 -3.46 17.10 21.32
C LEU A 186 -3.61 16.35 22.66
N ARG A 187 -3.35 15.04 22.69
CA ARG A 187 -3.37 14.26 23.93
C ARG A 187 -2.38 14.79 24.97
N LEU A 188 -1.18 15.19 24.55
CA LEU A 188 -0.19 15.81 25.43
C LEU A 188 -0.68 17.16 25.97
N ALA A 189 -1.32 17.98 25.14
CA ALA A 189 -1.88 19.27 25.56
C ALA A 189 -3.01 19.09 26.59
N GLU A 190 -3.88 18.10 26.42
CA GLU A 190 -4.93 17.71 27.37
C GLU A 190 -4.34 17.22 28.70
N VAL A 191 -3.32 16.37 28.67
CA VAL A 191 -2.65 15.91 29.90
C VAL A 191 -1.98 17.09 30.62
N ILE A 192 -1.42 18.06 29.88
CA ILE A 192 -0.83 19.27 30.46
C ILE A 192 -1.90 20.18 31.06
N SER A 193 -3.07 20.36 30.42
CA SER A 193 -4.17 21.16 30.97
C SER A 193 -4.75 20.52 32.24
N MET A 194 -5.00 19.21 32.24
CA MET A 194 -5.43 18.46 33.43
C MET A 194 -4.41 18.57 34.56
N LYS A 195 -3.10 18.45 34.27
CA LYS A 195 -2.05 18.64 35.29
C LYS A 195 -2.03 20.07 35.83
N LYS A 196 -2.30 21.10 35.01
CA LYS A 196 -2.42 22.48 35.47
C LYS A 196 -3.64 22.65 36.39
N GLU A 197 -4.78 22.08 36.03
CA GLU A 197 -6.00 22.11 36.86
C GLU A 197 -5.82 21.37 38.18
N ILE A 198 -5.23 20.18 38.17
CA ILE A 198 -4.92 19.41 39.39
C ILE A 198 -3.92 20.17 40.27
N LYS A 199 -2.88 20.78 39.68
CA LYS A 199 -1.94 21.64 40.43
C LYS A 199 -2.64 22.86 41.01
N PHE A 200 -3.53 23.51 40.27
CA PHE A 200 -4.29 24.69 40.74
C PHE A 200 -5.31 24.31 41.82
N ALA A 201 -5.95 23.15 41.73
CA ALA A 201 -6.83 22.58 42.75
C ALA A 201 -6.07 22.20 44.03
N ASN A 202 -4.88 21.61 43.90
CA ASN A 202 -4.00 21.35 45.04
C ASN A 202 -3.45 22.65 45.65
N TRP A 203 -3.13 23.67 44.86
CA TRP A 203 -2.75 25.00 45.36
C TRP A 203 -3.89 25.69 46.14
N ARG A 204 -5.15 25.48 45.72
CA ARG A 204 -6.33 25.94 46.48
C ARG A 204 -6.51 25.15 47.79
N ARG A 205 -6.29 23.83 47.78
CA ARG A 205 -6.34 23.00 49.00
C ARG A 205 -5.22 23.33 49.99
N LEU A 206 -4.02 23.66 49.51
CA LEU A 206 -2.87 24.03 50.38
C LEU A 206 -3.05 25.37 51.12
N ARG A 207 -3.96 26.24 50.67
CA ARG A 207 -4.30 27.49 51.39
C ARG A 207 -5.32 27.30 52.51
N GLY A 208 -5.94 26.11 52.62
CA GLY A 208 -7.10 25.88 53.48
C GLY A 208 -6.89 25.01 54.72
N THR A 209 -5.70 24.43 54.96
CA THR A 209 -5.51 23.59 56.15
C THR A 209 -4.06 23.57 56.63
N GLU A 210 -3.93 23.53 57.95
CA GLU A 210 -2.76 23.72 58.79
C GLU A 210 -1.56 22.81 58.48
N GLN A 211 -0.41 23.30 58.95
CA GLN A 211 0.92 22.68 58.96
C GLN A 211 0.88 21.17 59.26
N VAL A 212 1.39 20.35 58.33
CA VAL A 212 1.87 18.99 58.61
C VAL A 212 3.18 18.76 57.87
N GLU A 213 4.08 18.11 58.58
CA GLU A 213 5.53 18.06 58.40
C GLU A 213 6.03 17.48 57.07
N LEU A 214 7.18 18.01 56.66
CA LEU A 214 7.91 17.72 55.44
C LEU A 214 8.68 16.39 55.59
N GLN A 215 8.12 15.27 55.09
CA GLN A 215 8.90 14.03 54.90
C GLN A 215 9.33 13.90 53.44
N GLY A 216 10.65 13.85 53.24
CA GLY A 216 11.32 14.02 51.95
C GLY A 216 10.90 13.00 50.90
N ASN A 217 10.34 13.49 49.79
CA ASN A 217 10.12 12.70 48.58
C ASN A 217 11.11 13.16 47.49
N LYS A 218 12.10 12.33 47.19
CA LYS A 218 13.11 12.57 46.14
C LYS A 218 12.46 12.47 44.75
N ASN A 219 11.82 13.56 44.35
CA ASN A 219 11.20 13.69 43.03
C ASN A 219 12.22 14.19 41.99
N ASN A 220 13.14 13.32 41.55
CA ASN A 220 14.10 13.67 40.49
C ASN A 220 13.37 13.85 39.13
N LEU A 221 14.03 14.54 38.19
CA LEU A 221 13.46 14.87 36.88
C LEU A 221 13.18 13.61 36.05
N GLY A 222 14.06 12.61 36.13
CA GLY A 222 13.93 11.33 35.44
C GLY A 222 12.66 10.57 35.81
N TRP A 223 12.32 10.53 37.10
CA TRP A 223 11.10 9.89 37.60
C TRP A 223 9.83 10.56 37.06
N LYS A 224 9.81 11.90 37.00
CA LYS A 224 8.66 12.65 36.46
C LYS A 224 8.46 12.39 34.97
N LEU A 225 9.54 12.34 34.20
CA LEU A 225 9.48 12.15 32.74
C LEU A 225 9.20 10.69 32.36
N SER A 226 9.67 9.73 33.16
CA SER A 226 9.37 8.31 32.94
C SER A 226 7.87 7.99 32.94
N SER A 227 7.06 8.73 33.71
CA SER A 227 5.60 8.56 33.72
C SER A 227 4.90 8.94 32.40
N LEU A 228 5.62 9.53 31.45
CA LEU A 228 5.13 9.96 30.14
C LEU A 228 5.54 9.00 29.01
N LEU A 229 6.39 8.01 29.28
CA LEU A 229 6.86 7.05 28.28
C LEU A 229 5.93 5.82 28.28
N SER A 230 5.61 5.31 27.09
CA SER A 230 4.64 4.21 26.92
C SER A 230 5.25 2.80 27.09
N SER A 231 6.57 2.69 27.15
CA SER A 231 7.33 1.43 27.22
C SER A 231 8.03 1.27 28.57
N ASP A 232 7.82 0.13 29.23
CA ASP A 232 8.36 -0.16 30.57
C ASP A 232 9.90 -0.25 30.60
N GLY A 233 10.51 -0.66 29.46
CA GLY A 233 11.97 -0.69 29.31
C GLY A 233 12.59 0.71 29.24
N ASP A 234 11.94 1.65 28.56
CA ASP A 234 12.42 3.02 28.40
C ASP A 234 12.14 3.88 29.64
N CYS A 235 11.09 3.52 30.38
CA CYS A 235 10.80 4.08 31.70
C CYS A 235 11.92 3.82 32.70
N ARG A 236 12.52 2.62 32.70
CA ARG A 236 13.62 2.28 33.62
C ARG A 236 14.89 3.07 33.33
N LYS A 237 15.28 3.17 32.05
CA LYS A 237 16.47 3.92 31.61
C LYS A 237 16.42 5.40 32.02
N VAL A 238 15.24 6.02 31.99
CA VAL A 238 15.06 7.44 32.35
C VAL A 238 14.88 7.66 33.86
N LYS A 239 14.35 6.67 34.61
CA LYS A 239 14.13 6.77 36.08
C LYS A 239 15.42 6.83 36.90
N GLU A 240 16.47 6.17 36.42
CA GLU A 240 17.74 6.01 37.15
C GLU A 240 18.71 7.18 36.93
N LEU A 241 18.37 8.12 36.04
CA LEU A 241 19.22 9.26 35.70
C LEU A 241 18.83 10.51 36.49
N ASP A 242 19.81 11.13 37.13
CA ASP A 242 19.67 12.41 37.85
C ASP A 242 20.18 13.61 37.04
N ASN A 243 21.05 13.39 36.04
CA ASN A 243 21.64 14.45 35.22
C ASN A 243 20.70 14.88 34.08
N PRO A 244 20.28 16.16 34.01
CA PRO A 244 19.36 16.64 32.98
C PRO A 244 19.90 16.54 31.55
N HIS A 245 21.22 16.56 31.34
CA HIS A 245 21.80 16.43 30.00
C HIS A 245 21.72 14.99 29.49
N GLU A 246 21.94 14.00 30.37
CA GLU A 246 21.83 12.59 30.03
C GLU A 246 20.38 12.18 29.76
N ILE A 247 19.43 12.72 30.56
CA ILE A 247 18.00 12.53 30.33
C ILE A 247 17.60 13.08 28.95
N LEU A 248 18.11 14.27 28.58
CA LEU A 248 17.83 14.88 27.28
C LEU A 248 18.38 14.02 26.12
N CYS A 249 19.61 13.50 26.24
CA CYS A 249 20.20 12.63 25.23
C CYS A 249 19.39 11.34 25.05
N VAL A 250 18.99 10.66 26.13
CA VAL A 250 18.17 9.44 26.05
C VAL A 250 16.81 9.71 25.40
N LEU A 251 16.17 10.85 25.71
CA LEU A 251 14.91 11.23 25.09
C LEU A 251 15.08 11.58 23.60
N ILE A 252 16.18 12.22 23.22
CA ILE A 252 16.51 12.50 21.81
C ILE A 252 16.75 11.21 21.05
N ASP A 253 17.45 10.23 21.63
CA ASP A 253 17.70 8.93 21.01
C ASP A 253 16.41 8.10 20.86
N LEU A 254 15.50 8.15 21.83
CA LEU A 254 14.17 7.53 21.75
C LEU A 254 13.28 8.18 20.69
N VAL A 255 13.37 9.50 20.50
CA VAL A 255 12.64 10.22 19.44
C VAL A 255 13.26 9.97 18.07
N ASN A 256 14.58 9.78 18.03
CA ASN A 256 15.33 9.44 16.83
C ASN A 256 15.57 7.94 16.73
N ASP A 257 14.58 7.09 17.02
CA ASP A 257 14.76 5.63 17.00
C ASP A 257 15.17 5.16 15.59
N LYS A 258 16.49 5.09 15.41
CA LYS A 258 17.15 4.68 14.17
C LYS A 258 16.88 3.21 13.91
N GLU A 259 16.60 2.40 14.95
CA GLU A 259 16.27 0.99 14.77
C GLU A 259 14.86 0.82 14.19
N GLU A 260 13.88 1.61 14.65
CA GLU A 260 12.54 1.60 14.05
C GLU A 260 12.58 2.09 12.60
N ALA A 261 13.32 3.18 12.32
CA ALA A 261 13.54 3.65 10.94
C ALA A 261 14.22 2.59 10.06
N LEU A 262 15.25 1.90 10.57
CA LEU A 262 15.93 0.80 9.88
C LEU A 262 15.03 -0.43 9.71
N ALA A 263 14.14 -0.73 10.66
CA ALA A 263 13.19 -1.82 10.56
C ALA A 263 12.15 -1.56 9.46
N HIS A 264 11.64 -0.33 9.37
CA HIS A 264 10.78 0.11 8.27
C HIS A 264 11.52 0.04 6.93
N GLN A 265 12.77 0.51 6.88
CA GLN A 265 13.59 0.43 5.67
C GLN A 265 13.83 -1.02 5.23
N ARG A 266 14.17 -1.93 6.15
CA ARG A 266 14.33 -3.37 5.87
C ARG A 266 13.03 -4.02 5.39
N LYS A 267 11.89 -3.66 5.99
CA LYS A 267 10.58 -4.15 5.57
C LYS A 267 10.23 -3.72 4.15
N VAL A 268 10.51 -2.46 3.81
CA VAL A 268 10.32 -1.93 2.44
C VAL A 268 11.24 -2.66 1.45
N SER A 269 12.53 -2.80 1.76
CA SER A 269 13.44 -3.56 0.89
C SER A 269 13.01 -5.01 0.68
N TYR A 270 12.51 -5.68 1.72
CA TYR A 270 11.96 -7.04 1.61
C TYR A 270 10.72 -7.10 0.72
N MET A 271 9.79 -6.15 0.87
CA MET A 271 8.59 -6.07 0.04
C MET A 271 8.94 -5.81 -1.43
N LEU A 272 9.90 -4.94 -1.70
CA LEU A 272 10.38 -4.65 -3.05
C LEU A 272 11.10 -5.86 -3.68
N ALA A 273 11.93 -6.58 -2.92
CA ALA A 273 12.59 -7.80 -3.39
C ALA A 273 11.57 -8.88 -3.78
N ARG A 274 10.54 -9.11 -2.95
CA ARG A 274 9.45 -10.05 -3.29
C ARG A 274 8.63 -9.62 -4.49
N ALA A 275 8.39 -8.32 -4.66
CA ALA A 275 7.69 -7.81 -5.83
C ALA A 275 8.52 -7.99 -7.11
N ALA A 276 9.86 -7.92 -7.03
CA ALA A 276 10.76 -8.21 -8.13
C ALA A 276 10.82 -9.71 -8.46
N GLU A 277 10.93 -10.59 -7.47
CA GLU A 277 10.88 -12.05 -7.65
C GLU A 277 9.56 -12.51 -8.30
N ALA A 278 8.44 -11.88 -7.95
CA ALA A 278 7.14 -12.14 -8.56
C ALA A 278 7.00 -11.61 -10.00
N ARG A 279 7.91 -10.74 -10.46
CA ARG A 279 7.98 -10.26 -11.86
C ARG A 279 8.90 -11.12 -12.73
N GLU A 280 9.78 -11.94 -12.14
CA GLU A 280 10.72 -12.82 -12.84
C GLU A 280 10.20 -14.27 -13.01
N ALA A 281 9.10 -14.63 -12.36
CA ALA A 281 8.39 -15.92 -12.49
C ALA A 281 7.17 -15.82 -13.43
#